data_AF-A0A225DXP1-F1
#
_entry.id   AF-A0A225DXP1-F1
#
_cell.length_a   1.000
_cell.length_b   1.000
_cell.length_c   1.000
_cell.angle_alpha   90.00
_cell.angle_beta   90.00
_cell.angle_gamma   90.00
#
_symmetry.space_group_name_H-M   'P 1'
#
loop_
_entity.id
_entity.type
_entity.pdbx_description
1 polymer ?
#
loop_
_entity_poly.entity_id
_entity_poly.type
_entity_poly.pdbx_seq_one_letter_code
_entity_poly.pdbx_strand_id
1 'polypeptide(L)'
;MLGGPYRVEVYASGRPSTTRPIEPGTDRERALADWLAAHGTGWSTSYTTYAPGTRVVGSGFTLNLLRDGTCVLNHQTGRDGEWEQIIQRLTPEDVRLLREALGEE
;
A
#
# COMPACT_ATOMS: atom_id res chain seq x y z
N MET A 1 -12.57 0.80 -6.26
CA MET A 1 -11.38 0.40 -7.05
C MET A 1 -10.22 1.20 -6.48
N LEU A 2 -9.17 0.54 -5.97
CA LEU A 2 -8.00 1.23 -5.41
C LEU A 2 -7.24 1.85 -6.59
N GLY A 3 -7.15 3.18 -6.63
CA GLY A 3 -6.69 3.90 -7.80
C GLY A 3 -5.74 5.04 -7.46
N GLY A 4 -4.98 5.46 -8.48
CA GLY A 4 -4.07 6.58 -8.39
C GLY A 4 -4.76 7.95 -8.31
N PRO A 5 -4.00 9.05 -8.29
CA PRO A 5 -2.53 9.08 -8.33
C PRO A 5 -1.91 8.45 -7.08
N TYR A 6 -0.77 7.78 -7.24
CA TYR A 6 -0.06 7.16 -6.13
C TYR A 6 1.12 8.01 -5.68
N ARG A 7 1.42 7.95 -4.39
CA ARG A 7 2.71 8.40 -3.85
C ARG A 7 3.22 7.40 -2.83
N VAL A 8 4.55 7.31 -2.75
CA VAL A 8 5.28 6.55 -1.74
C VAL A 8 5.77 7.50 -0.67
N GLU A 9 5.44 7.20 0.57
CA GLU A 9 5.91 7.90 1.76
C GLU A 9 6.80 6.95 2.56
N VAL A 10 8.06 7.34 2.76
CA VAL A 10 9.01 6.61 3.62
C VAL A 10 9.05 7.31 4.97
N TYR A 11 8.90 6.56 6.04
CA TYR A 11 8.83 7.07 7.40
C TYR A 11 10.15 6.88 8.15
N ALA A 12 10.55 7.92 8.87
CA ALA A 12 11.63 7.88 9.86
C ALA A 12 11.14 8.57 11.13
N SER A 13 11.38 7.94 12.29
CA SER A 13 10.98 8.50 13.60
C SER A 13 9.49 8.90 13.70
N GLY A 14 8.60 8.10 13.09
CA GLY A 14 7.15 8.30 13.17
C GLY A 14 6.59 9.39 12.25
N ARG A 15 7.38 9.95 11.33
CA ARG A 15 6.95 10.96 10.36
C ARG A 15 7.43 10.60 8.95
N PRO A 16 6.72 10.99 7.88
CA PRO A 16 7.25 10.89 6.53
C PRO A 16 8.54 11.70 6.42
N SER A 17 9.66 11.04 6.13
CA SER A 17 10.94 11.68 5.82
C SER A 17 11.06 11.99 4.33
N THR A 18 10.44 11.15 3.49
CA THR A 18 10.51 11.25 2.03
C THR A 18 9.14 10.96 1.45
N THR A 19 8.67 11.83 0.56
CA THR A 19 7.44 11.62 -0.21
C THR A 19 7.79 11.73 -1.69
N ARG A 20 7.42 10.71 -2.48
CA ARG A 20 7.69 10.65 -3.93
C ARG A 20 6.41 10.27 -4.66
N PRO A 21 5.96 11.03 -5.67
CA PRO A 21 4.89 10.57 -6.55
C PRO A 21 5.36 9.34 -7.34
N ILE A 22 4.42 8.45 -7.67
CA ILE A 22 4.61 7.50 -8.75
C ILE A 22 3.99 8.14 -9.97
N GLU A 23 4.85 8.54 -10.92
CA GLU A 23 4.40 9.28 -12.11
C GLU A 23 3.42 8.43 -12.94
N PRO A 24 2.30 9.01 -13.39
CA PRO A 24 1.35 8.33 -14.25
C PRO A 24 1.98 7.83 -15.55
N GLY A 25 1.57 6.65 -16.02
CA GLY A 25 2.06 6.03 -17.24
C GLY A 25 3.45 5.40 -17.12
N THR A 26 4.07 5.37 -15.94
CA THR A 26 5.35 4.67 -15.71
C THR A 26 5.16 3.16 -15.53
N ASP A 27 6.23 2.39 -15.75
CA ASP A 27 6.22 0.94 -15.45
C ASP A 27 5.93 0.68 -13.97
N ARG A 28 6.37 1.56 -13.07
CA ARG A 28 6.10 1.46 -11.64
C ARG A 28 4.62 1.66 -11.31
N GLU A 29 3.96 2.63 -11.95
CA GLU A 29 2.51 2.81 -11.77
C GLU A 29 1.75 1.57 -12.24
N ARG A 30 2.08 1.05 -13.42
CA ARG A 30 1.47 -0.18 -13.95
C ARG A 30 1.70 -1.37 -13.03
N ALA A 31 2.94 -1.61 -12.61
CA ALA A 31 3.28 -2.70 -11.71
C ALA A 31 2.52 -2.62 -10.38
N LEU A 32 2.38 -1.42 -9.80
CA LEU A 32 1.59 -1.24 -8.59
C LEU A 32 0.09 -1.47 -8.84
N ALA A 33 -0.46 -0.97 -9.94
CA ALA A 33 -1.86 -1.19 -10.29
C ALA A 33 -2.16 -2.68 -10.53
N ASP A 34 -1.29 -3.39 -11.23
CA ASP A 34 -1.39 -4.83 -11.48
C ASP A 34 -1.28 -5.61 -10.17
N TRP A 35 -0.36 -5.23 -9.28
CA TRP A 35 -0.23 -5.83 -7.96
C TRP A 35 -1.52 -5.66 -7.14
N LEU A 36 -2.09 -4.45 -7.10
CA LEU A 36 -3.35 -4.18 -6.39
C LEU A 36 -4.52 -4.98 -6.97
N ALA A 37 -4.58 -5.13 -8.30
CA ALA A 37 -5.61 -5.92 -8.97
C ALA A 37 -5.49 -7.41 -8.66
N ALA A 38 -4.26 -7.95 -8.62
CA ALA A 38 -4.00 -9.34 -8.26
C ALA A 38 -4.34 -9.64 -6.78
N HIS A 39 -4.22 -8.64 -5.91
CA HIS A 39 -4.49 -8.75 -4.47
C HIS A 39 -5.89 -8.23 -4.11
N GLY A 40 -6.91 -8.53 -4.92
CA GLY A 40 -8.30 -8.14 -4.65
C GLY A 40 -9.02 -8.98 -3.59
N THR A 41 -8.43 -10.09 -3.13
CA THR A 41 -9.03 -11.06 -2.20
C THR A 41 -8.03 -11.54 -1.16
N GLY A 42 -8.48 -12.32 -0.16
CA GLY A 42 -7.60 -12.88 0.88
C GLY A 42 -7.31 -11.93 2.04
N TRP A 43 -8.03 -10.82 2.12
CA TRP A 43 -7.95 -9.86 3.20
C TRP A 43 -8.78 -10.29 4.41
N SER A 44 -8.38 -9.85 5.60
CA SER A 44 -9.12 -10.02 6.84
C SER A 44 -9.15 -8.70 7.61
N THR A 45 -10.29 -8.35 8.19
CA THR A 45 -10.43 -7.14 9.03
C THR A 45 -9.44 -7.18 10.18
N SER A 46 -8.82 -6.03 10.46
CA SER A 46 -7.87 -5.87 11.55
C SER A 46 -8.02 -4.51 12.20
N TYR A 47 -7.59 -4.42 13.45
CA TYR A 47 -7.48 -3.17 14.20
C TYR A 47 -6.06 -2.99 14.74
N THR A 48 -5.09 -3.54 14.00
CA THR A 48 -3.70 -3.57 14.43
C THR A 48 -3.09 -2.17 14.37
N THR A 49 -2.23 -1.88 15.35
CA THR A 49 -1.42 -0.67 15.37
C THR A 49 0.00 -1.02 14.95
N TYR A 50 0.62 -0.16 14.16
CA TYR A 50 1.95 -0.39 13.62
C TYR A 50 2.68 0.93 13.39
N ALA A 51 4.00 0.88 13.42
CA ALA A 51 4.84 1.96 12.94
C ALA A 51 4.97 1.84 11.42
N PRO A 52 4.52 2.83 10.63
CA PRO A 52 4.68 2.80 9.19
C PRO A 52 6.17 2.82 8.82
N GLY A 53 6.55 1.98 7.86
CA GLY A 53 7.88 1.98 7.23
C GLY A 53 7.80 2.67 5.88
N THR A 54 7.41 1.91 4.86
CA THR A 54 7.02 2.47 3.55
C THR A 54 5.52 2.36 3.38
N ARG A 55 4.91 3.46 2.97
CA ARG A 55 3.46 3.60 2.77
C ARG A 55 3.17 4.05 1.35
N VAL A 56 2.26 3.35 0.67
CA VAL A 56 1.59 3.87 -0.52
C VAL A 56 0.37 4.65 -0.09
N VAL A 57 0.19 5.83 -0.67
CA VAL A 57 -1.05 6.59 -0.56
C VAL A 57 -1.65 6.73 -1.95
N GLY A 58 -2.91 6.33 -2.09
CA GLY A 58 -3.70 6.56 -3.30
C GLY A 58 -5.03 7.22 -2.97
N SER A 59 -5.93 7.30 -3.96
CA SER A 59 -7.23 7.92 -3.78
C SER A 59 -8.12 7.06 -2.88
N GLY A 60 -8.38 7.53 -1.66
CA GLY A 60 -9.22 6.85 -0.69
C GLY A 60 -8.59 5.61 -0.03
N PHE A 61 -7.26 5.46 -0.09
CA PHE A 61 -6.59 4.37 0.62
C PHE A 61 -5.13 4.66 1.01
N THR A 62 -4.64 3.88 1.95
CA THR A 62 -3.22 3.74 2.28
C THR A 62 -2.85 2.27 2.39
N LEU A 63 -1.69 1.88 1.87
CA LEU A 63 -1.15 0.52 1.96
C LEU A 63 0.21 0.58 2.65
N ASN A 64 0.45 -0.28 3.64
CA ASN A 64 1.73 -0.37 4.34
C ASN A 64 2.23 -1.81 4.29
N LEU A 65 3.50 -1.97 3.95
CA LEU A 65 4.18 -3.27 4.03
C LEU A 65 5.01 -3.35 5.31
N LEU A 66 4.64 -4.25 6.21
CA LEU A 66 5.36 -4.50 7.45
C LEU A 66 6.58 -5.40 7.21
N ARG A 67 7.54 -5.37 8.14
CA ARG A 67 8.81 -6.11 8.01
C ARG A 67 8.65 -7.62 7.93
N ASP A 68 7.61 -8.14 8.57
CA ASP A 68 7.32 -9.56 8.52
C ASP A 68 6.81 -9.97 7.14
N GLY A 69 6.28 -9.06 6.31
CA GLY A 69 5.58 -9.36 5.05
C GLY A 69 4.06 -9.24 5.13
N THR A 70 3.53 -8.70 6.22
CA THR A 70 2.09 -8.40 6.35
C THR A 70 1.79 -7.07 5.66
N CYS A 71 0.82 -7.07 4.77
CA CYS A 71 0.31 -5.85 4.14
C CYS A 71 -0.90 -5.35 4.91
N VAL A 72 -0.92 -4.06 5.23
CA VAL A 72 -2.04 -3.39 5.89
C VAL A 72 -2.64 -2.37 4.94
N LEU A 73 -3.89 -2.58 4.56
CA LEU A 73 -4.68 -1.67 3.74
C LEU A 73 -5.68 -0.95 4.63
N ASN A 74 -5.59 0.37 4.73
CA ASN A 74 -6.71 1.19 5.20
C ASN A 74 -7.37 1.82 3.99
N HIS A 75 -8.67 1.65 3.80
CA HIS A 75 -9.39 2.23 2.67
C HIS A 75 -10.77 2.73 3.07
N GLN A 76 -11.29 3.65 2.26
CA GLN A 76 -12.64 4.14 2.44
C GLN A 76 -13.67 3.09 2.00
N THR A 77 -14.72 2.91 2.79
CA THR A 77 -15.87 2.07 2.54
C THR A 77 -17.13 2.93 2.39
N GLY A 78 -18.05 2.48 1.53
CA GLY A 78 -19.35 3.11 1.34
C GLY A 78 -19.31 4.53 0.74
N ARG A 79 -20.43 5.24 0.87
CA ARG A 79 -20.58 6.64 0.42
C ARG A 79 -20.21 7.65 1.52
N ASP A 80 -20.26 7.24 2.77
CA ASP A 80 -20.09 8.13 3.93
C ASP A 80 -18.60 8.35 4.30
N GLY A 81 -17.68 7.71 3.56
CA GLY A 81 -16.24 7.89 3.74
C GLY A 81 -15.70 7.24 5.01
N GLU A 82 -16.43 6.25 5.55
CA GLU A 82 -15.95 5.40 6.65
C GLU A 82 -14.65 4.71 6.25
N TRP A 83 -13.78 4.44 7.20
CA TRP A 83 -12.50 3.79 6.94
C TRP A 83 -12.51 2.38 7.53
N GLU A 84 -12.12 1.42 6.71
CA GLU A 84 -11.87 0.05 7.13
C GLU A 84 -10.37 -0.24 7.06
N GLN A 85 -9.87 -1.00 8.04
CA GLN A 85 -8.55 -1.59 8.00
C GLN A 85 -8.66 -3.10 7.78
N ILE A 86 -7.98 -3.56 6.74
CA ILE A 86 -7.84 -4.98 6.42
C ILE A 86 -6.36 -5.33 6.24
N ILE A 87 -6.01 -6.58 6.52
CA ILE A 87 -4.66 -7.10 6.40
C ILE A 87 -4.61 -8.34 5.52
N GLN A 88 -3.46 -8.56 4.90
CA GLN A 88 -3.15 -9.76 4.14
C GLN A 88 -1.71 -10.16 4.40
N ARG A 89 -1.48 -11.46 4.64
CA ARG A 89 -0.15 -12.03 4.70
C ARG A 89 0.33 -12.31 3.28
N LEU A 90 1.42 -11.67 2.86
CA LEU A 90 1.95 -11.83 1.51
C LEU A 90 2.95 -13.00 1.43
N THR A 91 3.07 -13.57 0.23
CA THR A 91 4.18 -14.48 -0.08
C THR A 91 5.49 -13.70 -0.25
N PRO A 92 6.67 -14.34 -0.14
CA PRO A 92 7.94 -13.66 -0.42
C PRO A 92 8.04 -13.06 -1.83
N GLU A 93 7.38 -13.68 -2.81
CA GLU A 93 7.34 -13.18 -4.18
C GLU A 93 6.50 -11.91 -4.29
N ASP A 94 5.31 -11.89 -3.69
CA ASP A 94 4.44 -10.70 -3.69
C ASP A 94 5.08 -9.52 -2.96
N VAL A 95 5.83 -9.80 -1.88
CA VAL A 95 6.63 -8.81 -1.18
C VAL A 95 7.68 -8.19 -2.10
N ARG A 96 8.41 -9.03 -2.86
CA ARG A 96 9.42 -8.56 -3.82
C ARG A 96 8.78 -7.69 -4.91
N LEU A 97 7.71 -8.17 -5.54
CA LEU A 97 7.00 -7.45 -6.60
C LEU A 97 6.47 -6.09 -6.12
N LEU A 98 5.91 -6.04 -4.90
CA LEU A 98 5.47 -4.78 -4.31
C LEU A 98 6.66 -3.82 -4.13
N ARG A 99 7.76 -4.26 -3.51
CA ARG A 99 8.96 -3.40 -3.30
C ARG A 99 9.52 -2.84 -4.60
N GLU A 100 9.61 -3.67 -5.64
CA GLU A 100 10.04 -3.23 -6.98
C GLU A 100 9.12 -2.14 -7.54
N ALA A 101 7.80 -2.30 -7.40
CA ALA A 101 6.83 -1.27 -7.80
C ALA A 101 6.97 0.03 -6.99
N LEU A 102 7.40 -0.04 -5.74
CA LEU A 102 7.71 1.12 -4.89
C LEU A 102 9.07 1.76 -5.19
N GLY A 103 9.87 1.15 -6.07
CA GLY A 103 11.22 1.58 -6.39
C GLY A 103 12.18 1.39 -5.22
N GLU A 104 11.98 0.33 -4.43
CA GLU A 104 12.93 -0.17 -3.44
C GLU A 104 13.74 -1.30 -4.07
N GLU A 105 15.07 -1.30 -3.88
CA GLU A 105 15.99 -2.36 -4.32
C GLU A 105 16.06 -3.52 -3.31
#